data_AF-A0A9N9I558-F1
#
_entry.id   AF-A0A9N9I558-F1
#
_cell.length_a   1.000
_cell.length_b   1.000
_cell.length_c   1.000
_cell.angle_alpha   90.00
_cell.angle_beta   90.00
_cell.angle_gamma   90.00
#
_symmetry.space_group_name_H-M   'P 1'
#
loop_
_entity.id
_entity.type
_entity.pdbx_description
1 polymer ?
#
loop_
_entity_poly.entity_id
_entity_poly.type
_entity_poly.pdbx_seq_one_letter_code
_entity_poly.pdbx_strand_id
1 'polypeptide(L)'
;GFQIAPAELEAILLSHHLISDAAVIGVYSEQEETEYPVAYVVIQQNVQQTSELSEEIKKFVDNQVAPHKKLRGGIIYTDQIPKSASGKILRRILREKAKSEFATSHR
;
A
#
# COMPACT_ATOMS: atom_id res chain seq x y z
N GLY A 1 19.34 -7.96 5.00
CA GLY A 1 18.32 -7.24 4.21
C GLY A 1 17.74 -6.13 5.05
N PHE A 2 17.41 -4.98 4.46
CA PHE A 2 16.75 -3.89 5.18
C PHE A 2 15.31 -4.29 5.51
N GLN A 3 14.94 -4.30 6.78
CA GLN A 3 13.54 -4.51 7.18
C GLN A 3 12.76 -3.22 6.89
N ILE A 4 11.72 -3.33 6.08
CA ILE A 4 10.74 -2.25 5.88
C ILE A 4 9.62 -2.49 6.87
N ALA A 5 9.50 -1.63 7.87
CA ALA A 5 8.41 -1.73 8.85
C ALA A 5 7.12 -1.19 8.22
N PRO A 6 6.09 -2.02 7.97
CA PRO A 6 4.86 -1.54 7.32
C PRO A 6 4.16 -0.43 8.10
N ALA A 7 4.20 -0.52 9.44
CA ALA A 7 3.58 0.45 10.33
C ALA A 7 4.11 1.89 10.16
N GLU A 8 5.38 2.06 9.78
CA GLU A 8 5.97 3.37 9.51
C GLU A 8 5.33 4.00 8.27
N LEU A 9 5.23 3.24 7.18
CA LEU A 9 4.62 3.69 5.93
C LEU A 9 3.11 3.93 6.09
N GLU A 10 2.44 3.08 6.87
CA GLU A 10 1.03 3.24 7.23
C GLU A 10 0.79 4.54 8.00
N ALA A 11 1.64 4.87 8.98
CA ALA A 11 1.54 6.12 9.73
C ALA A 11 1.71 7.35 8.81
N ILE A 12 2.64 7.30 7.86
CA ILE A 12 2.82 8.37 6.87
C ILE A 12 1.55 8.49 6.00
N LEU A 13 1.04 7.37 5.45
CA LEU A 13 -0.18 7.37 4.64
C LEU A 13 -1.37 7.98 5.40
N LEU A 14 -1.57 7.58 6.65
CA LEU A 14 -2.65 8.09 7.49
C LEU A 14 -2.51 9.57 7.87
N SER A 15 -1.34 10.18 7.67
CA SER A 15 -1.17 11.63 7.82
C SER A 15 -1.67 12.43 6.60
N HIS A 16 -1.96 11.76 5.49
CA HIS A 16 -2.52 12.38 4.30
C HIS A 16 -4.04 12.60 4.46
N HIS A 17 -4.48 13.86 4.40
CA HIS A 17 -5.87 14.26 4.66
C HIS A 17 -6.95 13.54 3.81
N LEU A 18 -6.62 13.06 2.61
CA LEU A 18 -7.55 12.32 1.74
C LEU A 18 -7.64 10.82 2.05
N ILE A 19 -6.80 10.28 2.95
CA ILE A 19 -6.80 8.86 3.32
C ILE A 19 -7.60 8.68 4.60
N SER A 20 -8.48 7.68 4.62
CA SER A 20 -9.28 7.31 5.79
C SER A 20 -8.74 6.09 6.52
N ASP A 21 -8.13 5.15 5.79
CA ASP A 21 -7.47 3.96 6.35
C ASP A 21 -6.38 3.47 5.40
N ALA A 22 -5.36 2.78 5.92
CA ALA A 22 -4.25 2.31 5.11
C ALA A 22 -3.63 1.03 5.67
N ALA A 23 -3.07 0.22 4.78
CA ALA A 23 -2.25 -0.94 5.13
C ALA A 23 -1.14 -1.12 4.11
N VAL A 24 0.06 -1.50 4.58
CA VAL A 24 1.19 -1.78 3.71
C VAL A 24 1.59 -3.25 3.82
N ILE A 25 1.89 -3.84 2.66
CA ILE A 25 2.43 -5.19 2.54
C ILE A 25 3.65 -5.19 1.64
N GLY A 26 4.53 -6.17 1.83
CA GLY A 26 5.56 -6.51 0.85
C GLY A 26 4.98 -7.48 -0.20
N VAL A 27 5.24 -7.20 -1.47
CA VAL A 27 4.97 -8.09 -2.60
C VAL A 27 6.29 -8.42 -3.27
N TYR A 28 6.59 -9.71 -3.43
CA TYR A 28 7.80 -10.17 -4.08
C TYR A 28 7.72 -9.95 -5.59
N SER A 29 8.73 -9.29 -6.16
CA SER A 29 8.97 -9.17 -7.59
C SER A 29 9.95 -10.25 -8.02
N GLU A 30 9.49 -11.17 -8.87
CA GLU A 30 10.37 -12.19 -9.46
C GLU A 30 11.42 -11.59 -10.39
N GLN A 31 11.07 -10.50 -11.11
CA GLN A 31 11.96 -9.86 -12.07
C GLN A 31 13.18 -9.19 -11.43
N GLU A 32 12.99 -8.63 -10.23
CA GLU A 32 14.06 -7.92 -9.50
C GLU A 32 14.53 -8.67 -8.24
N GLU A 33 14.06 -9.91 -8.06
CA GLU A 33 14.38 -10.81 -6.94
C GLU A 33 14.31 -10.12 -5.56
N THR A 34 13.28 -9.28 -5.36
CA THR A 34 13.16 -8.41 -4.17
C THR A 34 11.71 -8.16 -3.78
N GLU A 35 11.48 -7.76 -2.53
CA GLU A 35 10.15 -7.36 -2.07
C GLU A 35 9.93 -5.85 -2.20
N TYR A 36 8.77 -5.48 -2.74
CA TYR A 36 8.32 -4.11 -2.85
C TYR A 36 7.15 -3.79 -1.92
N PRO A 37 7.22 -2.66 -1.20
CA PRO A 37 6.07 -2.13 -0.50
C PRO A 37 4.95 -1.75 -1.48
N VAL A 38 3.76 -2.29 -1.22
CA VAL A 38 2.49 -1.92 -1.84
C VAL A 38 1.58 -1.36 -0.75
N ALA A 39 0.92 -0.25 -1.01
CA ALA A 39 -0.05 0.33 -0.09
C ALA A 39 -1.48 0.08 -0.57
N TYR A 40 -2.28 -0.54 0.29
CA TYR A 40 -3.74 -0.50 0.19
C TYR A 40 -4.24 0.74 0.91
N VAL A 41 -5.05 1.53 0.24
CA VAL A 41 -5.59 2.79 0.79
C VAL A 41 -7.10 2.82 0.64
N VAL A 42 -7.76 3.28 1.71
CA VAL A 42 -9.16 3.67 1.70
C VAL A 42 -9.17 5.20 1.68
N ILE A 43 -9.90 5.77 0.73
CA ILE A 43 -9.98 7.23 0.56
C ILE A 43 -11.18 7.76 1.34
N GLN A 44 -11.12 9.03 1.76
CA GLN A 44 -12.25 9.73 2.35
C GLN A 44 -13.48 9.70 1.42
N GLN A 45 -14.67 9.77 2.03
CA GLN A 45 -15.92 9.82 1.28
C GLN A 45 -15.95 11.06 0.36
N ASN A 46 -16.52 10.90 -0.83
CA ASN A 46 -16.63 11.95 -1.87
C ASN A 46 -15.32 12.35 -2.56
N VAL A 47 -14.23 11.64 -2.32
CA VAL A 47 -12.99 11.81 -3.10
C VAL A 47 -12.97 10.78 -4.23
N GLN A 48 -12.68 11.23 -5.44
CA GLN A 48 -12.56 10.33 -6.58
C GLN A 48 -11.22 9.59 -6.54
N GLN A 49 -11.28 8.27 -6.75
CA GLN A 49 -10.10 7.43 -6.92
C GLN A 49 -9.59 7.58 -8.36
N THR A 50 -8.50 8.32 -8.55
CA THR A 50 -7.89 8.53 -9.87
C THR A 50 -6.43 8.09 -9.91
N SER A 51 -5.87 7.96 -11.10
CA SER A 51 -4.43 7.73 -11.32
C SER A 51 -3.56 8.88 -10.81
N GLU A 52 -4.06 10.11 -10.94
CA GLU A 52 -3.31 11.30 -10.50
C GLU A 52 -3.21 11.32 -8.98
N LEU A 53 -4.31 10.98 -8.28
CA LEU A 53 -4.32 10.87 -6.83
C LEU A 53 -3.41 9.74 -6.32
N SER A 54 -3.36 8.61 -7.03
CA SER A 54 -2.49 7.50 -6.62
C SER A 54 -1.01 7.88 -6.77
N GLU A 55 -0.65 8.60 -7.83
CA GLU A 55 0.68 9.17 -7.98
C GLU A 55 1.01 10.22 -6.92
N GLU A 56 0.06 11.09 -6.58
CA GLU A 56 0.20 12.11 -5.53
C GLU A 56 0.51 11.44 -4.18
N ILE A 57 -0.32 10.49 -3.77
CA ILE A 57 -0.15 9.74 -2.51
C ILE A 57 1.20 9.01 -2.51
N LYS A 58 1.55 8.35 -3.61
CA LYS A 58 2.84 7.66 -3.74
C LYS A 58 4.01 8.63 -3.58
N LYS A 59 3.99 9.77 -4.27
CA LYS A 59 5.02 10.82 -4.19
C LYS A 59 5.11 11.40 -2.78
N PHE A 60 3.97 11.62 -2.13
CA PHE A 60 3.90 12.09 -0.74
C PHE A 60 4.67 11.17 0.22
N VAL A 61 4.46 9.85 0.14
CA VAL A 61 5.19 8.88 0.98
C VAL A 61 6.66 8.79 0.57
N ASP A 62 6.93 8.68 -0.74
CA ASP A 62 8.28 8.50 -1.27
C ASP A 62 9.23 9.65 -0.94
N ASN A 63 8.72 10.86 -0.72
CA ASN A 63 9.50 12.04 -0.32
C ASN A 63 9.88 12.04 1.17
N GLN A 64 9.26 11.20 1.98
CA GLN A 64 9.45 11.15 3.44
C GLN A 64 10.30 9.96 3.89
N VAL A 65 10.65 9.06 2.96
CA VAL A 65 11.33 7.80 3.30
C VAL A 65 12.54 7.53 2.42
N ALA A 66 13.44 6.69 2.91
CA ALA A 66 14.62 6.26 2.17
C ALA A 66 14.25 5.46 0.89
N PRO A 67 15.10 5.45 -0.15
CA PRO A 67 14.80 4.82 -1.44
C PRO A 67 14.35 3.35 -1.42
N HIS A 68 14.77 2.59 -0.39
CA HIS A 68 14.40 1.19 -0.22
C HIS A 68 13.02 0.99 0.44
N LYS A 69 12.46 2.03 1.08
CA LYS A 69 11.12 2.00 1.70
C LYS A 69 10.02 2.56 0.79
N LYS A 70 10.40 3.11 -0.37
CA LYS A 70 9.46 3.70 -1.34
C LYS A 70 8.41 2.69 -1.77
N LEU A 71 7.19 3.17 -2.04
CA LEU A 71 6.04 2.36 -2.45
C LEU A 71 6.16 1.93 -3.91
N ARG A 72 7.22 1.17 -4.23
CA ARG A 72 7.53 0.73 -5.61
C ARG A 72 6.46 -0.18 -6.19
N GLY A 73 5.74 -0.91 -5.35
CA GLY A 73 4.60 -1.72 -5.77
C GLY A 73 3.32 -0.91 -5.99
N GLY A 74 3.33 0.40 -5.71
CA GLY A 74 2.25 1.32 -6.01
C GLY A 74 1.17 1.41 -4.93
N ILE A 75 0.05 2.03 -5.33
CA ILE A 75 -1.14 2.28 -4.52
C ILE A 75 -2.29 1.46 -5.09
N ILE A 76 -3.00 0.75 -4.22
CA ILE A 76 -4.20 0.00 -4.57
C ILE A 76 -5.36 0.54 -3.74
N TYR A 77 -6.40 1.01 -4.43
CA TYR A 77 -7.61 1.45 -3.76
C TYR A 77 -8.41 0.25 -3.26
N THR A 78 -8.96 0.36 -2.06
CA THR A 78 -9.87 -0.65 -1.51
C THR A 78 -10.95 0.02 -0.67
N ASP A 79 -12.11 -0.63 -0.58
CA ASP A 79 -13.23 -0.10 0.21
C ASP A 79 -12.97 -0.21 1.72
N GLN A 80 -12.19 -1.21 2.14
CA GLN A 80 -11.86 -1.42 3.54
C GLN A 80 -10.56 -2.20 3.76
N ILE A 81 -9.83 -1.84 4.81
CA ILE A 81 -8.70 -2.64 5.30
C ILE A 81 -9.24 -3.80 6.15
N PRO A 82 -8.93 -5.07 5.81
CA PRO A 82 -9.38 -6.21 6.60
C PRO A 82 -8.69 -6.20 7.96
N LYS A 83 -9.48 -6.14 9.03
CA LYS A 83 -9.02 -6.10 10.42
C LYS A 83 -9.67 -7.22 11.23
N SER A 84 -8.96 -7.74 12.23
CA SER A 84 -9.53 -8.68 13.22
C SER A 84 -10.57 -7.97 14.10
N ALA A 85 -11.32 -8.73 14.89
CA ALA A 85 -12.21 -8.18 15.92
C ALA A 85 -11.49 -7.25 16.94
N SER A 86 -10.16 -7.40 17.08
CA SER A 86 -9.31 -6.55 17.91
C SER A 86 -8.65 -5.39 17.16
N GLY A 87 -9.04 -5.13 15.91
CA GLY A 87 -8.53 -4.03 15.08
C GLY A 87 -7.19 -4.28 14.39
N LYS A 88 -6.59 -5.47 14.55
CA LYS A 88 -5.30 -5.80 13.91
C LYS A 88 -5.48 -6.02 12.41
N ILE A 89 -4.67 -5.34 11.60
CA ILE A 89 -4.67 -5.53 10.14
C ILE A 89 -4.32 -6.99 9.79
N LEU A 90 -5.20 -7.63 9.04
CA LEU A 90 -5.07 -9.00 8.55
C LEU A 90 -4.26 -9.04 7.25
N ARG A 91 -2.96 -8.71 7.34
CA ARG A 91 -2.05 -8.59 6.17
C ARG A 91 -1.98 -9.85 5.30
N ARG A 92 -2.27 -11.04 5.84
CA ARG A 92 -2.36 -12.29 5.06
C ARG A 92 -3.39 -12.16 3.93
N ILE A 93 -4.56 -11.62 4.24
CA ILE A 93 -5.67 -11.45 3.27
C ILE A 93 -5.25 -10.47 2.18
N LEU A 94 -4.59 -9.36 2.55
CA LEU A 94 -4.09 -8.39 1.58
C LEU A 94 -3.02 -8.98 0.66
N ARG A 95 -2.10 -9.81 1.18
CA ARG A 95 -1.10 -10.50 0.33
C ARG A 95 -1.74 -11.49 -0.63
N GLU A 96 -2.81 -12.17 -0.21
CA GLU A 96 -3.57 -13.07 -1.10
C GLU A 96 -4.27 -12.29 -2.21
N LYS A 97 -4.90 -11.14 -1.89
CA LYS A 97 -5.47 -10.24 -2.89
C LYS A 97 -4.43 -9.73 -3.88
N ALA A 98 -3.28 -9.28 -3.38
CA ALA A 98 -2.19 -8.78 -4.20
C ALA A 98 -1.70 -9.86 -5.20
N LYS A 99 -1.56 -11.11 -4.78
CA LYS A 99 -1.18 -12.20 -5.70
C LYS A 99 -2.15 -12.30 -6.89
N SER A 100 -3.45 -12.17 -6.66
CA SER A 100 -4.44 -12.20 -7.74
C SER A 100 -4.42 -10.94 -8.61
N GLU A 101 -4.28 -9.76 -8.00
CA GLU A 101 -4.21 -8.47 -8.70
C GLU A 101 -2.98 -8.39 -9.61
N PHE A 102 -1.79 -8.70 -9.09
CA PHE A 102 -0.54 -8.66 -9.85
C PHE A 102 -0.39 -9.82 -10.85
N ALA A 103 -1.02 -10.99 -10.60
CA ALA A 103 -1.06 -12.07 -11.60
C ALA A 103 -1.92 -11.72 -12.82
N THR A 104 -2.94 -10.88 -12.66
CA THR A 104 -3.85 -10.49 -13.75
C THR A 104 -3.23 -9.42 -14.66
N SER A 105 -2.34 -8.57 -14.13
CA SER A 105 -1.61 -7.55 -14.90
C SER A 105 -0.46 -8.10 -15.77
N HIS A 106 -0.16 -9.40 -15.72
CA HIS A 106 0.85 -10.07 -16.54
C HIS A 106 0.24 -10.85 -17.74
N ARG A 107 -0.95 -10.49 -18.21
CA ARG A 107 -1.54 -11.00 -19.46
C ARG A 107 -1.69 -9.91 -20.50
#